data_AF-A0AAZ1XGE2-F1
#
_entry.id   AF-A0AAZ1XGE2-F1
#
_cell.length_a   1.000
_cell.length_b   1.000
_cell.length_c   1.000
_cell.angle_alpha   90.00
_cell.angle_beta   90.00
_cell.angle_gamma   90.00
#
_symmetry.space_group_name_H-M   'P 1'
#
loop_
_entity.id
_entity.type
_entity.pdbx_description
1 polymer ?
#
loop_
_entity_poly.entity_id
_entity_poly.type
_entity_poly.pdbx_seq_one_letter_code
_entity_poly.pdbx_strand_id
1 'polypeptide(L)'
;MLRDEANSGEFSTKRVENLLTLLDGSYTQGLFAKIVRKRLHSLLKDYEANMPILKSWVLNEASNDSALQEGGTFLHTLWRKIQAVVTPLLAYLVSIIDRDCNMDLLREDEEHIGNLWLEIFGNKEMLSLPYVRVENKVFMVQSHVTGGHTMFCRLPFSWWIKEFLDGLMMQASRHQ
;
A
#
# COMPACT_ATOMS: atom_id res chain seq x y z
N MET A 1 3.75 9.82 6.88
CA MET A 1 3.31 9.64 5.49
C MET A 1 1.91 9.07 5.39
N LEU A 2 1.45 8.30 6.38
CA LEU A 2 0.05 7.92 6.52
C LEU A 2 -0.61 8.81 7.58
N ARG A 3 -1.90 9.08 7.41
CA ARG A 3 -2.72 9.79 8.40
C ARG A 3 -4.12 9.16 8.40
N ASP A 4 -4.63 8.94 9.60
CA ASP A 4 -5.98 8.44 9.84
C ASP A 4 -6.94 9.62 10.06
N GLU A 5 -8.22 9.48 9.72
CA GLU A 5 -9.21 10.55 9.97
C GLU A 5 -9.42 10.80 11.46
N ALA A 6 -9.49 9.72 12.25
CA ALA A 6 -9.39 9.76 13.69
C ALA A 6 -7.91 9.92 14.08
N ASN A 7 -7.54 11.11 14.56
CA ASN A 7 -6.14 11.47 14.84
C ASN A 7 -5.63 10.86 16.18
N SER A 8 -5.83 9.56 16.41
CA SER A 8 -5.54 8.89 17.70
C SER A 8 -4.13 8.28 17.80
N GLY A 9 -3.36 8.21 16.71
CA GLY A 9 -2.01 7.61 16.68
C GLY A 9 -1.97 6.08 16.84
N GLU A 10 -2.95 5.49 17.52
CA GLU A 10 -3.14 4.06 17.77
C GLU A 10 -3.13 3.22 16.47
N PHE A 11 -3.87 3.66 15.45
CA PHE A 11 -3.94 3.00 14.14
C PHE A 11 -2.58 2.92 13.45
N SER A 12 -1.75 3.97 13.59
CA SER A 12 -0.41 3.99 13.01
C SER A 12 0.52 2.97 13.68
N THR A 13 0.46 2.84 15.01
CA THR A 13 1.22 1.82 15.74
C THR A 13 0.77 0.41 15.34
N LYS A 14 -0.54 0.15 15.34
CA LYS A 14 -1.12 -1.14 14.97
C LYS A 14 -0.70 -1.58 13.55
N ARG A 15 -0.75 -0.64 12.61
CA ARG A 15 -0.31 -0.86 11.23
C ARG A 15 1.16 -1.24 11.14
N VAL A 16 2.04 -0.61 11.92
CA VAL A 16 3.46 -0.97 11.97
C VAL A 16 3.63 -2.39 12.48
N GLU A 17 2.95 -2.77 13.57
CA GLU A 17 2.98 -4.15 14.08
C GLU A 17 2.51 -5.15 13.02
N ASN A 18 1.37 -4.90 12.38
CA ASN A 18 0.84 -5.75 11.32
C ASN A 18 1.84 -5.90 10.18
N LEU A 19 2.43 -4.80 9.69
CA LEU A 19 3.40 -4.86 8.60
C LEU A 19 4.66 -5.63 8.99
N LEU A 20 5.22 -5.41 10.18
CA LEU A 20 6.41 -6.14 10.64
C LEU A 20 6.14 -7.66 10.67
N THR A 21 5.01 -8.05 11.23
CA THR A 21 4.58 -9.45 11.32
C THR A 21 4.29 -10.08 9.94
N LEU A 22 3.55 -9.38 9.08
CA LEU A 22 3.13 -9.92 7.79
C LEU A 22 4.27 -9.97 6.77
N LEU A 23 5.24 -9.04 6.85
CA LEU A 23 6.41 -9.02 5.98
C LEU A 23 7.46 -10.06 6.37
N ASP A 24 7.55 -10.42 7.65
CA ASP A 24 8.40 -11.53 8.14
C ASP A 24 7.84 -12.90 7.70
N GLY A 25 6.57 -12.96 7.32
CA GLY A 25 5.94 -14.13 6.72
C GLY A 25 5.31 -15.10 7.72
N SER A 26 5.28 -14.76 9.00
CA SER A 26 4.84 -15.66 10.08
C SER A 26 3.38 -16.13 9.95
N TYR A 27 2.48 -15.29 9.42
CA TYR A 27 1.04 -15.58 9.32
C TYR A 27 0.58 -16.01 7.92
N THR A 28 1.29 -15.62 6.88
CA THR A 28 0.86 -15.84 5.48
C THR A 28 1.80 -16.73 4.69
N GLN A 29 2.71 -17.44 5.38
CA GLN A 29 3.75 -18.26 4.74
C GLN A 29 4.55 -17.47 3.69
N GLY A 30 4.76 -16.18 3.94
CA GLY A 30 5.44 -15.25 3.03
C GLY A 30 4.65 -14.80 1.80
N LEU A 31 3.41 -15.24 1.60
CA LEU A 31 2.56 -14.83 0.47
C LEU A 31 2.29 -13.33 0.47
N PHE A 32 2.03 -12.74 1.63
CA PHE A 32 1.84 -11.28 1.75
C PHE A 32 3.06 -10.52 1.23
N ALA A 33 4.25 -10.85 1.73
CA ALA A 33 5.51 -10.22 1.29
C ALA A 33 5.75 -10.41 -0.21
N LYS A 34 5.44 -11.60 -0.77
CA LYS A 34 5.54 -11.85 -2.21
C LYS A 34 4.61 -10.94 -3.02
N ILE A 35 3.36 -10.77 -2.58
CA ILE A 35 2.40 -9.90 -3.25
C ILE A 35 2.82 -8.42 -3.12
N VAL A 36 3.24 -7.96 -1.93
CA VAL A 36 3.75 -6.59 -1.73
C VAL A 36 4.89 -6.28 -2.70
N ARG A 37 5.88 -7.18 -2.84
CA ARG A 37 6.98 -7.01 -3.81
C ARG A 37 6.47 -6.88 -5.25
N LYS A 38 5.52 -7.73 -5.66
CA LYS A 38 4.91 -7.70 -7.00
C LYS A 38 4.16 -6.38 -7.24
N ARG A 39 3.40 -5.89 -6.25
CA ARG A 39 2.67 -4.62 -6.30
C ARG A 39 3.61 -3.43 -6.35
N LEU A 40 4.63 -3.38 -5.49
CA LEU A 40 5.66 -2.35 -5.52
C LEU A 40 6.41 -2.32 -6.84
N HIS A 41 6.76 -3.47 -7.41
CA HIS A 41 7.40 -3.53 -8.73
C HIS A 41 6.51 -2.93 -9.83
N SER A 42 5.20 -3.16 -9.80
CA SER A 42 4.27 -2.52 -10.74
C SER A 42 4.25 -0.99 -10.55
N LEU A 43 4.15 -0.54 -9.30
CA LEU A 43 4.15 0.89 -8.97
C LEU A 43 5.47 1.59 -9.36
N LEU A 44 6.60 0.90 -9.21
CA LEU A 44 7.92 1.38 -9.65
C LEU A 44 7.99 1.53 -11.16
N LYS A 45 7.44 0.57 -11.93
CA LYS A 45 7.35 0.69 -13.39
C LYS A 45 6.54 1.91 -13.82
N ASP A 46 5.40 2.14 -13.18
CA ASP A 46 4.58 3.31 -13.47
C ASP A 46 5.30 4.60 -13.07
N TYR A 47 6.00 4.59 -11.93
CA TYR A 47 6.83 5.72 -11.49
C TYR A 47 7.94 6.06 -12.48
N GLU A 48 8.69 5.06 -12.94
CA GLU A 48 9.77 5.22 -13.93
C GLU A 48 9.24 5.67 -15.30
N ALA A 49 8.11 5.13 -15.76
CA ALA A 49 7.49 5.51 -17.03
C ALA A 49 7.05 6.98 -17.06
N ASN A 50 6.74 7.56 -15.90
CA ASN A 50 6.35 8.97 -15.74
C ASN A 50 7.53 9.88 -15.35
N MET A 51 8.76 9.38 -15.28
CA MET A 51 9.92 10.22 -15.02
C MET A 51 10.29 11.03 -16.28
N PRO A 52 10.47 12.36 -16.18
CA PRO A 52 10.89 13.19 -17.31
C PRO A 52 12.24 12.81 -17.90
N ILE A 53 13.11 12.20 -17.09
CA ILE A 53 14.48 11.85 -17.47
C ILE A 53 14.79 10.45 -16.92
N LEU A 54 14.68 9.43 -17.77
CA LEU A 54 15.17 8.08 -17.49
C LEU A 54 16.70 8.02 -17.65
N LYS A 55 17.43 8.81 -16.88
CA LYS A 55 18.90 8.67 -16.75
C LYS A 55 19.18 7.67 -15.63
N SER A 56 20.32 6.98 -15.72
CA SER A 56 20.79 6.08 -14.66
C SER A 56 20.76 6.81 -13.32
N TRP A 57 19.80 6.46 -12.45
CA TRP A 57 19.60 7.13 -11.17
C TRP A 57 20.86 7.01 -10.28
N VAL A 58 21.64 5.95 -10.47
CA VAL A 58 22.94 5.75 -9.81
C VAL A 58 23.94 6.84 -10.20
N LEU A 59 24.00 7.21 -11.49
CA LEU A 59 24.89 8.30 -11.95
C LEU A 59 24.42 9.66 -11.44
N ASN A 60 23.11 9.86 -11.35
CA ASN A 60 22.55 11.09 -10.77
C ASN A 60 22.94 11.23 -9.29
N GLU A 61 22.87 10.15 -8.51
CA GLU A 61 23.31 10.19 -7.10
C GLU A 61 24.83 10.30 -6.96
N ALA A 62 25.60 9.71 -7.87
CA ALA A 62 27.06 9.83 -7.87
C ALA A 62 27.56 11.25 -8.21
N SER A 63 26.73 12.08 -8.84
CA SER A 63 27.01 13.48 -9.17
C SER A 63 26.28 14.47 -8.26
N ASN A 64 25.61 13.99 -7.22
CA ASN A 64 24.86 14.81 -6.28
C ASN A 64 25.68 15.04 -5.00
N ASP A 65 26.45 16.12 -4.98
CA ASP A 65 27.34 16.45 -3.87
C ASP A 65 26.62 16.53 -2.52
N SER A 66 25.41 17.10 -2.47
CA SER A 66 24.66 17.19 -1.21
C SER A 66 24.21 15.82 -0.73
N ALA A 67 23.72 14.95 -1.64
CA ALA A 67 23.30 13.60 -1.25
C ALA A 67 24.49 12.75 -0.78
N LEU A 68 25.66 12.88 -1.43
CA LEU A 68 26.89 12.21 -1.03
C LEU A 68 27.37 12.69 0.35
N GLN A 69 27.33 14.00 0.60
CA GLN A 69 27.71 14.57 1.90
C GLN A 69 26.78 14.10 3.02
N GLU A 70 25.47 14.17 2.82
CA GLU A 70 24.51 13.71 3.82
C GLU A 70 24.56 12.18 4.01
N GLY A 71 24.87 11.43 2.95
CA GLY A 71 24.97 9.97 2.99
C GLY A 71 26.29 9.45 3.57
N GLY A 72 27.36 10.24 3.54
CA GLY A 72 28.71 9.90 4.01
C GLY A 72 29.45 8.88 3.14
N THR A 73 28.76 7.83 2.66
CA THR A 73 29.28 6.84 1.71
C THR A 73 28.37 6.72 0.50
N PHE A 74 28.93 6.31 -0.65
CA PHE A 74 28.14 6.12 -1.86
C PHE A 74 27.06 5.04 -1.69
N LEU A 75 27.37 3.91 -1.05
CA LEU A 75 26.38 2.86 -0.77
C LEU A 75 25.21 3.38 0.06
N HIS A 76 25.49 4.15 1.11
CA HIS A 76 24.44 4.72 1.96
C HIS A 76 23.62 5.78 1.21
N THR A 77 24.25 6.56 0.34
CA THR A 77 23.59 7.52 -0.55
C THR A 77 22.59 6.82 -1.48
N LEU A 78 23.02 5.74 -2.15
CA LEU A 78 22.15 4.93 -3.00
C LEU A 78 21.00 4.30 -2.20
N TRP A 79 21.28 3.80 -0.99
CA TRP A 79 20.25 3.25 -0.12
C TRP A 79 19.19 4.28 0.26
N ARG A 80 19.62 5.49 0.66
CA ARG A 80 18.70 6.61 0.95
C ARG A 80 17.87 6.98 -0.28
N LYS A 81 18.46 6.95 -1.49
CA LYS A 81 17.71 7.20 -2.73
C LYS A 81 16.64 6.14 -2.97
N ILE A 82 16.97 4.85 -2.78
CA ILE A 82 15.99 3.76 -2.88
C ILE A 82 14.86 3.98 -1.87
N GLN A 83 15.18 4.31 -0.62
CA GLN A 83 14.17 4.59 0.41
C GLN A 83 13.28 5.78 0.02
N ALA A 84 13.86 6.87 -0.47
CA ALA A 84 13.12 8.06 -0.88
C ALA A 84 12.08 7.78 -1.99
N VAL A 85 12.30 6.75 -2.82
CA VAL A 85 11.36 6.32 -3.87
C VAL A 85 10.39 5.24 -3.35
N VAL A 86 10.90 4.21 -2.69
CA VAL A 86 10.11 3.03 -2.31
C VAL A 86 9.19 3.32 -1.13
N THR A 87 9.64 4.09 -0.13
CA THR A 87 8.86 4.42 1.06
C THR A 87 7.52 5.10 0.73
N PRO A 88 7.45 6.15 -0.13
CA PRO A 88 6.18 6.73 -0.50
C PRO A 88 5.26 5.77 -1.28
N LEU A 89 5.81 4.91 -2.14
CA LEU A 89 5.00 3.91 -2.87
C LEU A 89 4.44 2.85 -1.93
N LEU A 90 5.21 2.43 -0.93
CA LEU A 90 4.74 1.53 0.12
C LEU A 90 3.67 2.21 0.98
N ALA A 91 3.85 3.48 1.36
CA ALA A 91 2.84 4.24 2.08
C ALA A 91 1.53 4.34 1.28
N TYR A 92 1.60 4.63 -0.02
CA TYR A 92 0.43 4.62 -0.89
C TYR A 92 -0.26 3.25 -0.90
N LEU A 93 0.49 2.17 -1.12
CA LEU A 93 -0.05 0.81 -1.10
C LEU A 93 -0.77 0.51 0.22
N VAL A 94 -0.14 0.83 1.34
CA VAL A 94 -0.68 0.61 2.68
C VAL A 94 -1.96 1.43 2.92
N SER A 95 -2.02 2.67 2.41
CA SER A 95 -3.23 3.51 2.54
C SER A 95 -4.47 2.92 1.86
N ILE A 96 -4.27 2.07 0.86
CA ILE A 96 -5.35 1.39 0.16
C ILE A 96 -5.74 0.10 0.87
N ILE A 97 -4.77 -0.72 1.27
CA ILE A 97 -5.05 -2.06 1.80
C ILE A 97 -5.47 -2.06 3.27
N ASP A 98 -5.17 -0.99 4.00
CA ASP A 98 -5.48 -0.84 5.42
C ASP A 98 -6.70 0.04 5.70
N ARG A 99 -7.45 0.41 4.66
CA ARG A 99 -8.77 1.06 4.81
C ARG A 99 -9.62 0.22 5.75
N ASP A 100 -10.32 0.88 6.68
CA ASP A 100 -11.20 0.21 7.66
C ASP A 100 -10.51 -0.94 8.45
N CYS A 101 -9.23 -0.75 8.81
CA CYS A 101 -8.39 -1.72 9.54
C CYS A 101 -8.28 -3.09 8.86
N ASN A 102 -8.42 -3.15 7.54
CA ASN A 102 -8.54 -4.40 6.78
C ASN A 102 -7.31 -5.31 6.85
N MET A 103 -6.11 -4.82 7.24
CA MET A 103 -4.96 -5.71 7.47
C MET A 103 -5.09 -6.55 8.75
N ASP A 104 -5.94 -6.15 9.71
CA ASP A 104 -6.16 -6.93 10.95
C ASP A 104 -6.72 -8.33 10.64
N LEU A 105 -7.51 -8.47 9.56
CA LEU A 105 -8.07 -9.73 9.09
C LEU A 105 -7.03 -10.81 8.76
N LEU A 106 -5.80 -10.41 8.41
CA LEU A 106 -4.70 -11.36 8.13
C LEU A 106 -4.08 -11.97 9.39
N ARG A 107 -4.49 -11.50 10.57
CA ARG A 107 -4.03 -12.00 11.87
C ARG A 107 -5.08 -12.85 12.58
N GLU A 108 -6.27 -12.99 11.99
CA GLU A 108 -7.34 -13.83 12.50
C GLU A 108 -7.06 -15.31 12.15
N ASP A 109 -7.52 -16.23 12.99
CA ASP A 109 -7.36 -17.68 12.79
C ASP A 109 -8.34 -18.26 11.74
N GLU A 110 -8.88 -17.41 10.86
CA GLU A 110 -9.83 -17.78 9.83
C GLU A 110 -9.14 -17.87 8.45
N GLU A 111 -8.63 -19.06 8.12
CA GLU A 111 -7.83 -19.29 6.90
C GLU A 111 -8.53 -18.80 5.61
N HIS A 112 -9.84 -19.02 5.50
CA HIS A 112 -10.62 -18.61 4.33
C HIS A 112 -10.69 -17.08 4.15
N ILE A 113 -10.71 -16.32 5.25
CA ILE A 113 -10.65 -14.84 5.23
C ILE A 113 -9.27 -14.40 4.75
N GLY A 114 -8.20 -14.98 5.29
CA GLY A 114 -6.83 -14.68 4.86
C GLY A 114 -6.59 -15.01 3.38
N ASN A 115 -7.09 -16.15 2.91
CA ASN A 115 -6.98 -16.56 1.51
C ASN A 115 -7.70 -15.60 0.57
N LEU A 116 -8.95 -15.23 0.88
CA LEU A 116 -9.69 -14.23 0.09
C LEU A 116 -8.99 -12.87 0.06
N TRP A 117 -8.46 -12.45 1.22
CA TRP A 117 -7.69 -11.21 1.33
C TRP A 117 -6.48 -11.22 0.38
N LEU A 118 -5.68 -12.29 0.42
CA LEU A 118 -4.49 -12.43 -0.41
C LEU A 118 -4.83 -12.58 -1.90
N GLU A 119 -5.96 -13.18 -2.24
CA GLU A 119 -6.45 -13.30 -3.61
C GLU A 119 -6.79 -11.92 -4.19
N ILE A 120 -7.62 -11.14 -3.49
CA ILE A 120 -8.00 -9.78 -3.90
C ILE A 120 -6.75 -8.90 -3.99
N PHE A 121 -5.91 -8.93 -2.95
CA PHE A 121 -4.67 -8.14 -2.94
C PHE A 121 -3.67 -8.60 -3.99
N GLY A 122 -3.68 -9.88 -4.39
CA GLY A 122 -2.81 -10.43 -5.43
C GLY A 122 -3.24 -10.08 -6.85
N ASN A 123 -4.51 -9.76 -7.06
CA ASN A 123 -5.11 -9.56 -8.37
C ASN A 123 -5.25 -8.08 -8.75
N LYS A 124 -4.53 -7.65 -9.79
CA LYS A 124 -4.53 -6.26 -10.29
C LYS A 124 -5.85 -5.81 -10.93
N GLU A 125 -6.65 -6.77 -11.38
CA GLU A 125 -7.95 -6.51 -11.99
C GLU A 125 -9.02 -6.29 -10.92
N MET A 126 -8.86 -6.94 -9.76
CA MET A 126 -9.69 -6.69 -8.59
C MET A 126 -9.27 -5.38 -7.92
N LEU A 127 -8.08 -5.37 -7.31
CA LEU A 127 -7.55 -4.17 -6.68
C LEU A 127 -6.62 -3.41 -7.64
N SER A 128 -7.19 -2.50 -8.41
CA SER A 128 -6.41 -1.58 -9.25
C SER A 128 -5.76 -0.48 -8.42
N LEU A 129 -4.53 -0.11 -8.76
CA LEU A 129 -3.79 0.96 -8.11
C LEU A 129 -3.50 2.03 -9.17
N PRO A 130 -4.27 3.13 -9.23
CA PRO A 130 -4.00 4.17 -10.20
C PRO A 130 -2.63 4.79 -9.91
N TYR A 131 -1.97 5.28 -10.97
CA TYR A 131 -0.74 6.04 -10.82
C TYR A 131 -0.99 7.28 -9.98
N VAL A 132 -0.17 7.47 -8.95
CA VAL A 132 -0.17 8.66 -8.12
C VAL A 132 1.24 9.20 -8.05
N ARG A 133 1.42 10.49 -8.29
CA ARG A 133 2.68 11.16 -7.99
C ARG A 133 2.86 11.18 -6.47
N VAL A 134 3.82 10.43 -5.94
CA VAL A 134 3.91 10.16 -4.49
C VAL A 134 4.89 11.07 -3.72
N GLU A 135 5.61 11.93 -4.42
CA GLU A 135 6.61 12.85 -3.85
C GLU A 135 5.98 13.78 -2.80
N ASN A 136 6.52 13.78 -1.58
CA ASN A 136 6.10 14.62 -0.44
C ASN A 136 4.62 14.51 -0.05
N LYS A 137 3.95 13.40 -0.38
CA LYS A 137 2.53 13.21 -0.04
C LYS A 137 2.31 12.55 1.32
N VAL A 138 1.27 13.03 1.99
CA VAL A 138 0.61 12.33 3.09
C VAL A 138 -0.61 11.64 2.52
N PHE A 139 -0.70 10.33 2.67
CA PHE A 139 -1.85 9.54 2.26
C PHE A 139 -2.82 9.40 3.42
N MET A 140 -4.08 9.71 3.16
CA MET A 140 -5.15 9.43 4.11
C MET A 140 -5.50 7.95 4.02
N VAL A 141 -5.49 7.27 5.16
CA VAL A 141 -6.08 5.94 5.28
C VAL A 141 -7.55 6.17 5.60
N GLN A 142 -8.41 5.85 4.63
CA GLN A 142 -9.85 6.03 4.79
C GLN A 142 -10.38 5.06 5.83
N SER A 143 -11.29 5.56 6.67
CA SER A 143 -12.00 4.74 7.63
C SER A 143 -13.43 5.25 7.76
N HIS A 144 -14.40 4.37 7.63
CA HIS A 144 -15.79 4.70 7.91
C HIS A 144 -16.02 4.78 9.41
N VAL A 145 -16.93 5.66 9.82
CA VAL A 145 -17.33 5.82 11.22
C VAL A 145 -18.77 5.36 11.36
N THR A 146 -19.00 4.39 12.25
CA THR A 146 -20.33 3.87 12.57
C THR A 146 -20.57 4.04 14.07
N GLY A 147 -21.61 4.79 14.43
CA GLY A 147 -21.96 5.02 15.85
C GLY A 147 -20.87 5.74 16.65
N GLY A 148 -20.03 6.57 16.01
CA GLY A 148 -18.93 7.28 16.66
C GLY A 148 -17.63 6.48 16.80
N HIS A 149 -17.60 5.23 16.32
CA HIS A 149 -16.40 4.39 16.31
C HIS A 149 -15.91 4.12 14.89
N THR A 150 -14.58 4.04 14.74
CA THR A 150 -13.95 3.56 13.51
C THR A 150 -14.41 2.15 13.18
N MET A 151 -14.80 1.93 11.92
CA MET A 151 -15.16 0.62 11.40
C MET A 151 -13.94 -0.31 11.36
N PHE A 152 -14.16 -1.56 11.76
CA PHE A 152 -13.24 -2.66 11.51
C PHE A 152 -13.89 -3.60 10.49
N CYS A 153 -13.20 -3.86 9.37
CA CYS A 153 -13.67 -4.83 8.39
C CYS A 153 -13.80 -6.22 9.02
N ARG A 154 -14.87 -6.92 8.64
CA ARG A 154 -15.04 -8.37 8.85
C ARG A 154 -14.96 -9.18 7.55
N LEU A 155 -14.97 -8.47 6.42
CA LEU A 155 -14.86 -9.04 5.08
C LEU A 155 -13.70 -8.34 4.38
N PRO A 156 -12.74 -9.09 3.79
CA PRO A 156 -11.63 -8.51 3.06
C PRO A 156 -12.10 -7.55 1.99
N PHE A 157 -11.56 -6.32 1.98
CA PHE A 157 -11.83 -5.30 0.97
C PHE A 157 -13.34 -5.02 0.77
N SER A 158 -14.10 -4.99 1.88
CA SER A 158 -15.56 -4.82 1.85
C SER A 158 -16.03 -3.62 1.03
N TRP A 159 -15.29 -2.50 1.06
CA TRP A 159 -15.57 -1.31 0.24
C TRP A 159 -15.48 -1.61 -1.26
N TRP A 160 -14.48 -2.36 -1.69
CA TRP A 160 -14.28 -2.71 -3.09
C TRP A 160 -15.35 -3.70 -3.56
N ILE A 161 -15.67 -4.71 -2.74
CA ILE A 161 -16.74 -5.68 -3.05
C ILE A 161 -18.07 -4.95 -3.22
N LYS A 162 -18.37 -4.00 -2.32
CA LYS A 162 -19.57 -3.16 -2.42
C LYS A 162 -19.58 -2.37 -3.73
N GLU A 163 -18.50 -1.65 -4.05
CA GLU A 163 -18.39 -0.87 -5.29
C GLU A 163 -18.54 -1.75 -6.54
N PHE A 164 -17.97 -2.95 -6.53
CA PHE A 164 -18.10 -3.93 -7.60
C PHE A 164 -19.55 -4.39 -7.80
N LEU A 165 -20.24 -4.77 -6.72
CA LEU A 165 -21.64 -5.20 -6.75
C LEU A 165 -22.57 -4.06 -7.18
N ASP A 166 -22.36 -2.84 -6.66
CA ASP A 166 -23.11 -1.65 -7.07
C ASP A 166 -22.95 -1.40 -8.58
N GLY A 167 -21.74 -1.58 -9.12
CA GLY A 167 -21.47 -1.48 -10.55
C GLY A 167 -22.23 -2.51 -11.39
N LEU A 168 -22.27 -3.77 -10.95
CA LEU A 168 -23.05 -4.83 -11.62
C LEU A 168 -24.55 -4.53 -11.59
N MET A 169 -25.08 -4.08 -10.46
CA MET A 169 -26.50 -3.72 -10.32
C MET A 169 -26.89 -2.57 -11.26
N MET A 170 -26.05 -1.55 -11.40
CA MET A 170 -26.28 -0.45 -12.34
C MET A 170 -26.28 -0.91 -13.80
N GLN A 171 -25.44 -1.89 -14.16
CA GLN A 171 -25.42 -2.45 -15.52
C GLN A 171 -26.67 -3.27 -15.80
N ALA A 172 -27.08 -4.14 -14.88
CA ALA A 172 -28.29 -4.96 -15.02
C ALA A 172 -29.55 -4.10 -15.20
N SER A 173 -29.65 -3.01 -14.43
CA SER A 173 -30.78 -2.07 -14.49
C SER A 173 -30.86 -1.27 -15.79
N ARG A 174 -29.78 -1.16 -16.56
CA ARG A 174 -29.73 -0.46 -17.87
C ARG A 174 -30.12 -1.34 -19.06
N HIS A 175 -30.30 -2.64 -18.83
CA HIS A 175 -30.68 -3.61 -19.86
C HIS A 175 -32.13 -4.11 -19.69
N GLN A 176 -32.88 -3.48 -18.78
CA GLN A 176 -34.34 -3.51 -18.69
C GLN A 176 -34.93 -2.25 -19.32
#